data_AF-A0A7Z8VQH2-F1
#
_entry.id   AF-A0A7Z8VQH2-F1
#
_cell.length_a   1.000
_cell.length_b   1.000
_cell.length_c   1.000
_cell.angle_alpha   90.00
_cell.angle_beta   90.00
_cell.angle_gamma   90.00
#
_symmetry.space_group_name_H-M   'P 1'
#
loop_
_entity.id
_entity.type
_entity.pdbx_description
1 polymer ?
#
loop_
_entity_poly.entity_id
_entity_poly.type
_entity_poly.pdbx_seq_one_letter_code
_entity_poly.pdbx_strand_id
1 'polypeptide(L)'
;ESIRTDIATAETEEKTLTTAIQSQEDIIIDNRKIITNIETSTTNINNKMKSIGLEGFEIKQQPGNSNHYYLCRGIDSSGNDVYKSLSEGEKTLITYLYFLELCQGSVNSNYPTPDNKKIIVVDDPVSSLSHNYIYEIGDLTHKKLIKDYKYAQVILLTHSLYYLHEMIKYLPKGK
;
A
#
# COMPACT_ATOMS: atom_id res chain seq x y z
N GLU A 1 20.32 4.17 -54.45
CA GLU A 1 20.04 2.93 -53.70
C GLU A 1 20.22 3.07 -52.20
N SER A 2 21.34 3.62 -51.69
CA SER A 2 21.63 3.77 -50.24
C SER A 2 20.43 4.20 -49.38
N ILE A 3 19.77 5.31 -49.75
CA ILE A 3 18.67 5.88 -48.95
C ILE A 3 17.49 4.90 -48.79
N ARG A 4 17.19 4.09 -49.81
CA ARG A 4 16.10 3.10 -49.72
C ARG A 4 16.47 1.95 -48.79
N THR A 5 17.73 1.56 -48.80
CA THR A 5 18.27 0.55 -47.88
C THR A 5 18.26 1.09 -46.45
N ASP A 6 18.66 2.34 -46.24
CA ASP A 6 18.69 2.98 -44.92
C ASP A 6 17.28 3.11 -44.32
N ILE A 7 16.28 3.49 -45.13
CA ILE A 7 14.86 3.53 -44.72
C ILE A 7 14.35 2.15 -44.33
N ALA A 8 14.61 1.12 -45.15
CA ALA A 8 14.18 -0.25 -44.86
C ALA A 8 14.81 -0.78 -43.55
N THR A 9 16.05 -0.38 -43.28
CA THR A 9 16.76 -0.76 -42.05
C THR A 9 16.12 -0.09 -40.83
N ALA A 10 15.85 1.21 -40.89
CA ALA A 10 15.18 1.96 -39.83
C ALA A 10 13.75 1.43 -39.54
N GLU A 11 12.98 1.08 -40.58
CA GLU A 11 11.64 0.49 -40.43
C GLU A 11 11.71 -0.88 -39.73
N THR A 12 12.73 -1.70 -40.01
CA THR A 12 12.92 -2.97 -39.31
C THR A 12 13.33 -2.80 -37.85
N GLU A 13 14.16 -1.79 -37.54
CA GLU A 13 14.55 -1.43 -36.17
C GLU A 13 13.35 -0.90 -35.36
N GLU A 14 12.54 -0.03 -35.95
CA GLU A 14 11.31 0.48 -35.31
C GLU A 14 10.35 -0.67 -34.97
N LYS A 15 10.16 -1.61 -35.91
CA LYS A 15 9.28 -2.76 -35.71
C LYS A 15 9.79 -3.71 -34.63
N THR A 16 11.10 -3.94 -34.57
CA THR A 16 11.71 -4.78 -33.53
C THR A 16 11.61 -4.12 -32.15
N LEU A 17 11.88 -2.82 -32.06
CA LEU A 17 11.71 -2.05 -30.81
C LEU A 17 10.26 -2.05 -30.33
N THR A 18 9.29 -1.86 -31.24
CA THR A 18 7.86 -1.87 -30.90
C THR A 18 7.42 -3.24 -30.36
N THR A 19 7.93 -4.32 -30.96
CA THR A 19 7.65 -5.69 -30.50
C THR A 19 8.27 -5.95 -29.12
N ALA A 20 9.49 -5.45 -28.88
CA ALA A 20 10.15 -5.56 -27.59
C ALA A 20 9.42 -4.77 -26.49
N ILE A 21 8.93 -3.57 -26.80
CA ILE A 21 8.09 -2.77 -25.88
C ILE A 21 6.83 -3.56 -25.51
N GLN A 22 6.12 -4.12 -26.49
CA GLN A 22 4.90 -4.89 -26.22
C GLN A 22 5.18 -6.11 -25.34
N SER A 23 6.26 -6.86 -25.64
CA SER A 23 6.66 -8.00 -24.81
C SER A 23 7.00 -7.59 -23.38
N GLN A 24 7.64 -6.43 -23.19
CA GLN A 24 7.95 -5.91 -21.86
C GLN A 24 6.69 -5.46 -21.12
N GLU A 25 5.72 -4.88 -21.81
CA GLU A 25 4.41 -4.54 -21.24
C GLU A 25 3.65 -5.78 -20.76
N ASP A 26 3.68 -6.88 -21.52
CA ASP A 26 3.04 -8.14 -21.14
C ASP A 26 3.69 -8.74 -19.88
N ILE A 27 5.03 -8.76 -19.82
CA ILE A 27 5.78 -9.18 -18.62
C ILE A 27 5.43 -8.31 -17.42
N ILE A 28 5.29 -7.00 -17.64
CA ILE A 28 4.87 -6.07 -16.60
C ILE A 28 3.44 -6.38 -16.14
N ILE A 29 2.50 -6.69 -17.03
CA ILE A 29 1.11 -7.06 -16.70
C ILE A 29 1.07 -8.35 -15.88
N ASP A 30 1.83 -9.38 -16.25
CA ASP A 30 1.83 -10.63 -15.51
C ASP A 30 2.50 -10.51 -14.13
N ASN A 31 3.62 -9.79 -14.02
CA ASN A 31 4.20 -9.48 -12.72
C ASN A 31 3.27 -8.61 -11.86
N ARG A 32 2.45 -7.74 -12.47
CA ARG A 32 1.43 -6.96 -11.76
C ARG A 32 0.35 -7.85 -11.15
N LYS A 33 -0.09 -8.93 -11.80
CA LYS A 33 -1.03 -9.89 -11.18
C LYS A 33 -0.47 -10.51 -9.91
N ILE A 34 0.85 -10.71 -9.86
CA ILE A 34 1.58 -11.23 -8.69
C ILE A 34 1.63 -10.17 -7.57
N ILE A 35 1.90 -8.89 -7.90
CA ILE A 35 1.94 -7.79 -6.92
C ILE A 35 0.54 -7.43 -6.39
N THR A 36 -0.49 -7.57 -7.22
CA THR A 36 -1.90 -7.39 -6.85
C THR A 36 -2.46 -8.64 -6.18
N ASN A 37 -1.62 -9.50 -5.60
CA ASN A 37 -2.14 -10.65 -4.87
C ASN A 37 -2.74 -10.17 -3.54
N ILE A 38 -4.05 -9.99 -3.60
CA ILE A 38 -4.96 -9.65 -2.51
C ILE A 38 -4.78 -10.59 -1.32
N GLU A 39 -4.42 -11.86 -1.55
CA GLU A 39 -4.07 -12.81 -0.49
C GLU A 39 -2.80 -12.43 0.26
N THR A 40 -1.82 -11.85 -0.44
CA THR A 40 -0.59 -11.35 0.20
C THR A 40 -0.90 -10.12 1.04
N SER A 41 -1.76 -9.22 0.55
CA SER A 41 -2.20 -8.04 1.30
C SER A 41 -2.98 -8.43 2.57
N THR A 42 -3.92 -9.36 2.50
CA THR A 42 -4.67 -9.83 3.68
C THR A 42 -3.74 -10.52 4.68
N THR A 43 -2.83 -11.36 4.19
CA THR A 43 -1.84 -12.03 5.02
C THR A 43 -0.95 -11.02 5.74
N ASN A 44 -0.47 -9.99 5.05
CA ASN A 44 0.33 -8.92 5.64
C ASN A 44 -0.45 -8.16 6.72
N ILE A 45 -1.69 -7.75 6.44
CA ILE A 45 -2.51 -7.02 7.42
C ILE A 45 -2.79 -7.91 8.63
N ASN A 46 -3.17 -9.18 8.44
CA ASN A 46 -3.44 -10.12 9.53
C ASN A 46 -2.21 -10.37 10.40
N ASN A 47 -1.03 -10.55 9.78
CA ASN A 47 0.23 -10.69 10.51
C ASN A 47 0.56 -9.43 11.30
N LYS A 48 0.31 -8.26 10.70
CA LYS A 48 0.59 -6.98 11.34
C LYS A 48 -0.38 -6.72 12.51
N MET A 49 -1.68 -6.95 12.34
CA MET A 49 -2.68 -6.87 13.42
C MET A 49 -2.26 -7.73 14.62
N LYS A 50 -1.86 -8.98 14.39
CA LYS A 50 -1.33 -9.86 15.45
C LYS A 50 -0.08 -9.29 16.12
N SER A 51 0.88 -8.78 15.33
CA SER A 51 2.13 -8.21 15.89
C SER A 51 1.91 -6.98 16.76
N ILE A 52 0.85 -6.21 16.50
CA ILE A 52 0.48 -5.01 17.25
C ILE A 52 -0.37 -5.37 18.49
N GLY A 53 -0.77 -6.63 18.64
CA GLY A 53 -1.60 -7.11 19.75
C GLY A 53 -3.10 -6.93 19.53
N LEU A 54 -3.54 -6.72 18.28
CA LEU A 54 -4.96 -6.75 17.92
C LEU A 54 -5.38 -8.20 17.69
N GLU A 55 -5.84 -8.84 18.76
CA GLU A 55 -6.21 -10.26 18.78
C GLU A 55 -7.68 -10.49 18.45
N GLY A 56 -7.99 -11.67 17.89
CA GLY A 56 -9.36 -12.10 17.64
C GLY A 56 -9.99 -11.58 16.34
N PHE A 57 -9.27 -10.77 15.56
CA PHE A 57 -9.73 -10.26 14.26
C PHE A 57 -8.92 -10.83 13.10
N GLU A 58 -9.58 -10.98 11.96
CA GLU A 58 -8.97 -11.39 10.70
C GLU A 58 -9.67 -10.72 9.52
N ILE A 59 -8.90 -10.21 8.57
CA ILE A 59 -9.41 -9.77 7.27
C ILE A 59 -9.41 -10.96 6.32
N LYS A 60 -10.56 -11.24 5.72
CA LYS A 60 -10.73 -12.28 4.70
C LYS A 60 -11.20 -11.67 3.39
N GLN A 61 -10.85 -12.32 2.29
CA GLN A 61 -11.34 -11.97 0.97
C GLN A 61 -12.79 -12.44 0.81
N GLN A 62 -13.64 -11.60 0.23
CA GLN A 62 -15.03 -11.94 -0.02
C GLN A 62 -15.13 -13.05 -1.08
N PRO A 63 -15.78 -14.19 -0.79
CA PRO A 63 -15.97 -15.24 -1.78
C PRO A 63 -16.73 -14.70 -3.01
N GLY A 64 -16.19 -14.94 -4.20
CA GLY A 64 -16.82 -14.52 -5.47
C GLY A 64 -16.56 -13.07 -5.88
N ASN A 65 -15.87 -12.27 -5.07
CA ASN A 65 -15.39 -10.95 -5.48
C ASN A 65 -13.94 -10.77 -5.05
N SER A 66 -13.02 -10.94 -6.00
CA SER A 66 -11.60 -10.93 -5.71
C SER A 66 -11.14 -9.62 -5.08
N ASN A 67 -11.80 -8.49 -5.33
CA ASN A 67 -11.34 -7.15 -4.95
C ASN A 67 -11.87 -6.64 -3.62
N HIS A 68 -12.70 -7.40 -2.90
CA HIS A 68 -13.33 -6.95 -1.66
C HIS A 68 -12.89 -7.77 -0.46
N TYR A 69 -12.77 -7.09 0.68
CA TYR A 69 -12.43 -7.67 1.96
C TYR A 69 -13.56 -7.51 2.95
N TYR A 70 -13.62 -8.39 3.93
CA TYR A 70 -14.47 -8.24 5.09
C TYR A 70 -13.71 -8.60 6.37
N LEU A 71 -14.07 -7.90 7.45
CA LEU A 71 -13.52 -8.14 8.77
C LEU A 71 -14.31 -9.25 9.46
N CYS A 72 -13.57 -10.19 10.06
CA CYS A 72 -14.10 -11.32 10.82
C CYS A 72 -13.64 -11.22 12.28
N ARG A 73 -14.46 -11.74 13.19
CA ARG A 73 -14.08 -11.99 14.59
C ARG A 73 -14.39 -13.44 14.94
N GLY A 74 -13.37 -14.26 15.20
CA GLY A 74 -13.52 -15.71 15.40
C GLY A 74 -14.03 -16.47 14.15
N ILE A 75 -14.54 -17.68 14.35
CA ILE A 75 -14.97 -18.59 13.27
C ILE A 75 -16.34 -18.17 12.67
N ASP A 76 -17.22 -17.58 13.47
CA ASP A 76 -18.65 -17.44 13.13
C ASP A 76 -19.19 -16.00 13.03
N SER A 77 -18.42 -14.97 13.39
CA SER A 77 -18.90 -13.57 13.31
C SER A 77 -18.37 -12.89 12.06
N SER A 78 -19.27 -12.56 11.12
CA SER A 78 -18.95 -11.83 9.89
C SER A 78 -19.86 -10.61 9.72
N GLY A 79 -19.33 -9.56 9.08
CA GLY A 79 -20.13 -8.41 8.65
C GLY A 79 -20.45 -7.40 9.76
N ASN A 80 -21.67 -6.88 9.75
CA ASN A 80 -22.05 -5.63 10.44
C ASN A 80 -21.91 -5.68 11.97
N ASP A 81 -22.03 -6.87 12.56
CA ASP A 81 -21.88 -7.04 14.01
C ASP A 81 -20.42 -7.00 14.48
N VAL A 82 -19.47 -7.33 13.59
CA VAL A 82 -18.04 -7.20 13.90
C VAL A 82 -17.66 -5.73 14.02
N TYR A 83 -18.15 -4.86 13.12
CA TYR A 83 -17.86 -3.42 13.15
C TYR A 83 -18.36 -2.73 14.42
N LYS A 84 -19.50 -3.15 14.96
CA LYS A 84 -20.03 -2.64 16.24
C LYS A 84 -19.21 -3.08 17.44
N SER A 85 -18.46 -4.19 17.32
CA SER A 85 -17.65 -4.75 18.39
C SER A 85 -16.25 -4.15 18.51
N LEU A 86 -15.86 -3.30 17.55
CA LEU A 86 -14.58 -2.59 17.54
C LEU A 86 -14.66 -1.32 18.38
N SER A 87 -13.66 -1.13 19.24
CA SER A 87 -13.35 0.18 19.82
C SER A 87 -12.91 1.17 18.72
N GLU A 88 -13.04 2.46 19.01
CA GLU A 88 -12.57 3.51 18.09
C GLU A 88 -11.09 3.37 17.75
N GLY A 89 -10.26 3.00 18.73
CA GLY A 89 -8.84 2.77 18.49
C GLY A 89 -8.56 1.58 17.57
N GLU A 90 -9.30 0.47 17.70
CA GLU A 90 -9.17 -0.68 16.79
C GLU A 90 -9.60 -0.32 15.37
N LYS A 91 -10.66 0.48 15.20
CA LYS A 91 -11.07 1.01 13.88
C LYS A 91 -9.96 1.86 13.26
N THR A 92 -9.35 2.76 14.03
CA THR A 92 -8.23 3.59 13.56
C THR A 92 -7.06 2.71 13.13
N LEU A 93 -6.68 1.71 13.94
CA LEU A 93 -5.56 0.83 13.65
C LEU A 93 -5.77 -0.01 12.38
N ILE A 94 -6.94 -0.65 12.25
CA ILE A 94 -7.27 -1.47 11.08
C ILE A 94 -7.30 -0.60 9.81
N THR A 95 -7.96 0.56 9.89
CA THR A 95 -8.01 1.54 8.79
C THR A 95 -6.60 1.97 8.37
N TYR A 96 -5.73 2.23 9.34
CA TYR A 96 -4.36 2.67 9.05
C TYR A 96 -3.52 1.56 8.38
N LEU A 97 -3.61 0.32 8.87
CA LEU A 97 -2.93 -0.82 8.23
C LEU A 97 -3.42 -1.04 6.80
N TYR A 98 -4.73 -0.95 6.59
CA TYR A 98 -5.32 -1.04 5.25
C TYR A 98 -4.80 0.09 4.33
N PHE A 99 -4.75 1.32 4.83
CA PHE A 99 -4.18 2.46 4.11
C PHE A 99 -2.71 2.23 3.71
N LEU A 100 -1.88 1.66 4.60
CA LEU A 100 -0.48 1.37 4.30
C LEU A 100 -0.33 0.33 3.18
N GLU A 101 -1.16 -0.70 3.16
CA GLU A 101 -1.16 -1.68 2.05
C GLU A 101 -1.69 -1.06 0.76
N LEU A 102 -2.72 -0.21 0.81
CA LEU A 102 -3.18 0.55 -0.36
C LEU A 102 -2.08 1.43 -0.97
N CYS A 103 -1.26 2.07 -0.12
CA CYS A 103 -0.15 2.90 -0.58
C CYS A 103 0.95 2.07 -1.29
N GLN A 104 1.17 0.82 -0.85
CA GLN A 104 2.13 -0.11 -1.44
C GLN A 104 1.57 -0.77 -2.72
N GLY A 105 0.26 -1.03 -2.77
CA GLY A 105 -0.42 -1.57 -3.93
C GLY A 105 -0.76 -0.53 -5.00
N SER A 106 -1.62 -0.92 -5.94
CA SER A 106 -2.22 -0.01 -6.92
C SER A 106 -3.74 -0.09 -6.84
N VAL A 107 -4.41 1.05 -6.77
CA VAL A 107 -5.87 1.15 -6.72
C VAL A 107 -6.51 0.75 -8.05
N ASN A 108 -5.78 0.88 -9.16
CA ASN A 108 -6.24 0.51 -10.49
C ASN A 108 -5.26 -0.48 -11.14
N SER A 109 -5.69 -1.74 -11.25
CA SER A 109 -4.91 -2.83 -11.85
C SER A 109 -4.52 -2.57 -13.30
N ASN A 110 -5.32 -1.77 -14.02
CA ASN A 110 -5.10 -1.49 -15.44
C ASN A 110 -4.13 -0.32 -15.64
N TYR A 111 -4.11 0.65 -14.72
CA TYR A 111 -3.24 1.83 -14.80
C TYR A 111 -2.60 2.13 -13.43
N PRO A 112 -1.61 1.34 -13.00
CA PRO A 112 -0.94 1.56 -11.73
C PRO A 112 -0.14 2.86 -11.78
N THR A 113 -0.33 3.72 -10.78
CA THR A 113 0.51 4.91 -10.59
C THR A 113 1.85 4.48 -10.00
N PRO A 114 2.99 4.77 -10.65
CA PRO A 114 4.31 4.49 -10.10
C PRO A 114 4.49 5.15 -8.72
N ASP A 115 5.19 4.50 -7.80
CA ASP A 115 5.38 5.01 -6.43
C ASP A 115 5.99 6.42 -6.41
N ASN A 116 6.97 6.68 -7.27
CA ASN A 116 7.64 7.98 -7.40
C ASN A 116 6.76 9.10 -8.00
N LYS A 117 5.49 8.81 -8.33
CA LYS A 117 4.47 9.77 -8.73
C LYS A 117 3.32 9.88 -7.72
N LYS A 118 3.31 9.05 -6.68
CA LYS A 118 2.28 9.09 -5.64
C LYS A 118 2.57 10.20 -4.62
N ILE A 119 1.54 10.98 -4.31
CA ILE A 119 1.52 11.89 -3.16
C ILE A 119 0.67 11.23 -2.08
N ILE A 120 1.26 11.00 -0.91
CA ILE A 120 0.61 10.34 0.22
C ILE A 120 0.26 11.40 1.26
N VAL A 121 -1.00 11.49 1.64
CA VAL A 121 -1.47 12.37 2.72
C VAL A 121 -2.04 11.50 3.82
N VAL A 122 -1.53 11.67 5.04
CA VAL A 122 -2.00 10.97 6.24
C VAL A 122 -2.57 12.02 7.19
N ASP A 123 -3.89 11.99 7.39
CA ASP A 123 -4.58 12.90 8.30
C ASP A 123 -4.87 12.20 9.63
N ASP A 124 -4.13 12.63 10.65
CA ASP A 124 -4.20 12.20 12.05
C ASP A 124 -4.27 10.68 12.29
N PRO A 125 -3.17 9.93 12.04
CA PRO A 125 -3.18 8.47 12.07
C PRO A 125 -3.30 7.87 13.48
N VAL A 126 -3.32 8.70 14.53
CA VAL A 126 -3.37 8.26 15.93
C VAL A 126 -4.63 8.71 16.66
N SER A 127 -5.66 9.13 15.93
CA SER A 127 -6.93 9.54 16.53
C SER A 127 -7.54 8.43 17.38
N SER A 128 -7.89 8.75 18.63
CA SER A 128 -8.46 7.83 19.62
C SER A 128 -7.57 6.62 19.98
N LEU A 129 -6.28 6.65 19.65
CA LEU A 129 -5.33 5.61 20.06
C LEU A 129 -4.75 5.89 21.45
N SER A 130 -4.49 4.82 22.19
CA SER A 130 -3.71 4.90 23.43
C SER A 130 -2.24 5.24 23.12
N HIS A 131 -1.54 5.80 24.12
CA HIS A 131 -0.12 6.13 23.99
C HIS A 131 0.75 4.93 23.58
N ASN A 132 0.35 3.71 23.93
CA ASN A 132 1.07 2.49 23.59
C ASN A 132 1.14 2.25 22.07
N TYR A 133 0.14 2.69 21.30
CA TYR A 133 0.09 2.49 19.85
C TYR A 133 0.78 3.60 19.06
N ILE A 134 1.01 4.79 19.66
CA ILE A 134 1.63 5.93 18.96
C ILE A 134 3.01 5.55 18.42
N TYR A 135 3.82 4.85 19.23
CA TYR A 135 5.14 4.38 18.81
C TYR A 135 5.06 3.41 17.64
N GLU A 136 4.17 2.43 17.70
CA GLU A 136 4.01 1.42 16.65
C GLU A 136 3.53 2.05 15.32
N ILE A 137 2.55 2.97 15.40
CA ILE A 137 2.08 3.74 14.25
C ILE A 137 3.22 4.58 13.68
N GLY A 138 4.02 5.20 14.55
CA GLY A 138 5.17 5.99 14.14
C GLY A 138 6.21 5.17 13.38
N ASP A 139 6.66 4.06 13.98
CA ASP A 139 7.62 3.15 13.36
C ASP A 139 7.12 2.60 12.01
N LEU A 140 5.83 2.24 11.93
CA LEU A 140 5.19 1.83 10.69
C LEU A 140 5.21 2.92 9.63
N THR A 141 4.82 4.14 10.00
CA THR A 141 4.83 5.30 9.11
C THR A 141 6.23 5.49 8.54
N HIS A 142 7.24 5.48 9.42
CA HIS A 142 8.63 5.64 9.02
C HIS A 142 9.07 4.54 8.05
N LYS A 143 8.91 3.27 8.43
CA LYS A 143 9.37 2.13 7.63
C LYS A 143 8.66 2.00 6.29
N LYS A 144 7.35 2.25 6.25
CA LYS A 144 6.53 2.00 5.05
C LYS A 144 6.40 3.20 4.13
N LEU A 145 6.44 4.42 4.66
CA LEU A 145 6.19 5.64 3.89
C LEU A 145 7.43 6.54 3.73
N ILE A 146 8.31 6.61 4.72
CA ILE A 146 9.37 7.65 4.76
C ILE A 146 10.75 7.08 4.39
N LYS A 147 11.17 5.97 4.99
CA LYS A 147 12.56 5.49 5.05
C LYS A 147 13.26 5.41 3.69
N ASP A 148 12.59 4.88 2.68
CA ASP A 148 13.19 4.61 1.37
C ASP A 148 12.98 5.75 0.36
N TYR A 149 12.31 6.85 0.76
CA TYR A 149 12.00 8.00 -0.12
C TYR A 149 11.39 7.61 -1.48
N LYS A 150 10.60 6.53 -1.50
CA LYS A 150 10.00 5.96 -2.72
C LYS A 150 8.87 6.80 -3.32
N TYR A 151 8.19 7.59 -2.49
CA TYR A 151 7.03 8.38 -2.88
C TYR A 151 7.44 9.79 -3.31
N ALA A 152 6.67 10.41 -4.21
CA ALA A 152 6.93 11.77 -4.67
C ALA A 152 6.88 12.77 -3.50
N GLN A 153 5.90 12.60 -2.62
CA GLN A 153 5.72 13.42 -1.43
C GLN A 153 4.91 12.66 -0.38
N VAL A 154 5.27 12.83 0.89
CA VAL A 154 4.50 12.35 2.04
C VAL A 154 4.18 13.55 2.93
N ILE A 155 2.89 13.78 3.19
CA ILE A 155 2.39 14.85 4.05
C ILE A 155 1.71 14.20 5.25
N LEU A 156 2.25 14.45 6.44
CA LEU A 156 1.69 13.97 7.70
C LEU A 156 1.03 15.14 8.42
N LEU A 157 -0.27 15.01 8.69
CA LEU A 157 -1.04 15.96 9.47
C LEU A 157 -1.39 15.28 10.80
N THR A 158 -1.26 16.00 11.91
CA THR A 158 -1.65 15.47 13.21
C THR A 158 -1.91 16.61 14.18
N HIS A 159 -2.82 16.38 15.12
CA HIS A 159 -2.97 17.23 16.30
C HIS A 159 -2.25 16.63 17.53
N SER A 160 -1.70 15.41 17.43
CA SER A 160 -1.01 14.71 18.51
C SER A 160 0.45 15.13 18.62
N LEU A 161 0.79 15.85 19.68
CA LEU A 161 2.18 16.22 19.98
C LEU A 161 3.06 14.98 20.18
N TYR A 162 2.54 13.92 20.78
CA TYR A 162 3.30 12.67 20.97
C TYR A 162 3.70 12.03 19.64
N TYR A 163 2.76 11.97 18.68
CA TYR A 163 3.06 11.45 17.36
C TYR A 163 4.02 12.36 16.59
N LEU A 164 3.85 13.68 16.67
CA LEU A 164 4.80 14.63 16.09
C LEU A 164 6.21 14.44 16.66
N HIS A 165 6.34 14.32 17.98
CA HIS A 165 7.62 14.06 18.65
C HIS A 165 8.24 12.73 18.19
N GLU A 166 7.44 11.69 17.99
CA GLU A 166 7.92 10.43 17.42
C GLU A 166 8.45 10.64 16.00
N MET A 167 7.72 11.37 15.15
CA MET A 167 8.10 11.62 13.76
C MET A 167 9.37 12.45 13.62
N ILE A 168 9.59 13.42 14.53
CA ILE A 168 10.81 14.23 14.53
C ILE A 168 12.07 13.37 14.68
N LYS A 169 12.00 12.22 15.37
CA LYS A 169 13.16 11.30 15.52
C LYS A 169 13.63 10.73 14.18
N TYR A 170 12.72 10.62 13.22
CA TYR A 170 12.98 10.05 11.90
C TYR A 170 13.32 11.09 10.83
N LEU A 171 13.25 12.38 11.17
CA LEU A 171 13.64 13.42 10.23
C LEU A 171 15.14 13.30 9.91
N PRO A 172 15.53 13.53 8.65
CA PRO A 172 16.94 13.56 8.29
C PRO A 172 17.64 14.60 9.16
N LYS A 173 18.63 14.16 9.93
CA LYS A 173 19.49 15.08 10.67
C LYS A 173 20.26 15.89 9.62
N GLY A 174 20.05 17.20 9.64
CA GLY A 174 20.80 18.11 8.77
C GLY A 174 22.30 17.83 8.91
N LYS A 175 23.01 17.91 7.78
CA LYS A 175 24.47 17.97 7.81
C LYS A 175 24.94 19.18 8.61
#